data_AF-A0A349VZM5-F1
#
_entry.id   AF-A0A349VZM5-F1
#
_cell.length_a   1.000
_cell.length_b   1.000
_cell.length_c   1.000
_cell.angle_alpha   90.00
_cell.angle_beta   90.00
_cell.angle_gamma   90.00
#
_symmetry.space_group_name_H-M   'P 1'
#
loop_
_entity.id
_entity.type
_entity.pdbx_description
1 polymer ?
#
loop_
_entity_poly.entity_id
_entity_poly.type
_entity_poly.pdbx_seq_one_letter_code
_entity_poly.pdbx_strand_id
1 'polypeptide(L)'
;VFRKSQGVWQLAFGVLADDIKEACIDALILRFDTDVPELFYHHGKRQVVEVRAKKYSLWPIYLNNAYVGSIQYDTFTKQFNYDLDDNCLLTDDHVQKYIVLIQRGELKWIKDDMR
;
A
#
# COMPACT_ATOMS: atom_id res chain seq x y z
N VAL A 1 -3.38 -12.74 20.94
CA VAL A 1 -2.15 -12.87 20.14
C VAL A 1 -2.49 -12.64 18.68
N PHE A 2 -1.82 -11.70 18.02
CA PHE A 2 -1.99 -11.45 16.60
C PHE A 2 -0.89 -12.16 15.79
N ARG A 3 -1.23 -12.63 14.60
CA ARG A 3 -0.30 -13.28 13.67
C ARG A 3 -0.59 -12.80 12.25
N LYS A 4 0.46 -12.61 11.45
CA LYS A 4 0.33 -12.43 10.00
C LYS A 4 0.32 -13.81 9.32
N SER A 5 -0.75 -14.14 8.60
CA SER A 5 -0.95 -15.41 7.90
C SER A 5 -1.26 -15.13 6.44
N GLN A 6 -0.44 -15.63 5.51
CA GLN A 6 -0.60 -15.39 4.06
C GLN A 6 -0.75 -13.88 3.72
N GLY A 7 0.02 -13.02 4.40
CA GLY A 7 -0.04 -11.58 4.16
C GLY A 7 -1.12 -10.82 4.93
N VAL A 8 -2.02 -11.51 5.65
CA VAL A 8 -3.13 -10.88 6.37
C VAL A 8 -2.93 -10.97 7.88
N TRP A 9 -3.10 -9.86 8.60
CA TRP A 9 -3.09 -9.81 10.06
C TRP A 9 -4.41 -10.33 10.63
N GLN A 10 -4.33 -11.21 11.63
CA GLN A 10 -5.50 -11.79 12.29
C GLN A 10 -5.25 -12.03 13.78
N LEU A 11 -6.33 -12.04 14.58
CA LEU A 11 -6.30 -12.51 15.96
C LEU A 11 -6.23 -14.04 15.97
N ALA A 12 -5.06 -14.60 16.31
CA ALA A 12 -4.83 -16.04 16.30
C ALA A 12 -5.27 -16.74 17.59
N PHE A 13 -5.17 -16.04 18.73
CA PHE A 13 -5.53 -16.58 20.04
C PHE A 13 -6.13 -15.49 20.94
N GLY A 14 -7.14 -15.87 21.73
CA GLY A 14 -7.88 -14.98 22.63
C GLY A 14 -9.18 -14.47 22.02
N VAL A 15 -9.94 -13.70 22.80
CA VAL A 15 -11.21 -13.08 22.39
C VAL A 15 -11.11 -11.58 22.66
N LEU A 16 -11.52 -10.78 21.68
CA LEU A 16 -11.63 -9.33 21.77
C LEU A 16 -12.97 -8.92 21.18
N ALA A 17 -13.50 -7.79 21.64
CA ALA A 17 -14.59 -7.12 20.94
C ALA A 17 -14.14 -6.75 19.53
N ASP A 18 -15.06 -6.80 18.57
CA ASP A 18 -14.72 -6.68 17.15
C ASP A 18 -14.09 -5.34 16.82
N ASP A 19 -14.60 -4.24 17.38
CA ASP A 19 -14.04 -2.89 17.23
C ASP A 19 -12.57 -2.81 17.69
N ILE A 20 -12.27 -3.35 18.88
CA ILE A 20 -10.90 -3.38 19.42
C ILE A 20 -10.00 -4.27 18.57
N LYS A 21 -10.50 -5.43 18.14
CA LYS A 21 -9.78 -6.37 17.28
C LYS A 21 -9.38 -5.71 15.96
N GLU A 22 -10.33 -5.04 15.30
CA GLU A 22 -10.08 -4.36 14.02
C GLU A 22 -9.11 -3.18 14.19
N ALA A 23 -9.26 -2.37 15.25
CA ALA A 23 -8.32 -1.28 15.54
C ALA A 23 -6.89 -1.78 15.80
N CYS A 24 -6.73 -2.91 16.50
CA CYS A 24 -5.42 -3.53 16.66
C CYS A 24 -4.83 -4.01 15.33
N ILE A 25 -5.65 -4.59 14.45
CA ILE A 25 -5.20 -5.02 13.11
C ILE A 25 -4.74 -3.82 12.28
N ASP A 26 -5.48 -2.70 12.30
CA ASP A 26 -5.10 -1.46 11.62
C ASP A 26 -3.73 -0.96 12.08
N ALA A 27 -3.53 -0.91 13.39
CA ALA A 27 -2.27 -0.48 13.97
C ALA A 27 -1.11 -1.40 13.58
N LEU A 28 -1.34 -2.72 13.51
CA LEU A 28 -0.33 -3.69 13.10
C LEU A 28 0.04 -3.52 11.62
N ILE A 29 -0.95 -3.34 10.75
CA ILE A 29 -0.74 -3.08 9.31
C ILE A 29 0.13 -1.83 9.15
N LEU A 30 -0.31 -0.68 9.69
CA LEU A 30 0.40 0.59 9.52
C LEU A 30 1.81 0.58 10.13
N ARG A 31 2.02 -0.20 11.19
CA ARG A 31 3.31 -0.25 11.89
C ARG A 31 4.34 -1.16 11.23
N PHE A 32 3.91 -2.27 10.63
CA PHE A 32 4.80 -3.35 10.20
C PHE A 32 4.81 -3.59 8.69
N ASP A 33 3.78 -3.17 7.96
CA ASP A 33 3.68 -3.39 6.53
C ASP A 33 4.21 -2.15 5.80
N THR A 34 5.53 -2.12 5.55
CA THR A 34 6.23 -0.94 5.02
C THR A 34 5.77 -0.49 3.63
N ASP A 35 5.12 -1.40 2.91
CA ASP A 35 4.64 -1.13 1.55
C ASP A 35 3.16 -0.69 1.59
N VAL A 36 2.57 -0.49 2.77
CA VAL A 36 1.22 0.02 2.99
C VAL A 36 1.29 1.49 3.40
N PRO A 37 1.17 2.46 2.48
CA PRO A 37 1.21 3.87 2.83
C PRO A 37 -0.05 4.33 3.58
N GLU A 38 -1.18 3.65 3.38
CA GLU A 38 -2.41 3.97 4.10
C GLU A 38 -3.43 2.82 4.12
N LEU A 39 -4.38 2.96 5.04
CA LEU A 39 -5.63 2.22 5.07
C LEU A 39 -6.78 3.17 5.37
N PHE A 40 -7.95 2.87 4.83
CA PHE A 40 -9.18 3.62 5.07
C PHE A 40 -10.39 2.69 5.07
N TYR A 41 -11.56 3.19 5.46
CA TYR A 41 -12.79 2.42 5.45
C TYR A 41 -13.74 2.92 4.37
N HIS A 42 -14.29 1.98 3.59
CA HIS A 42 -15.31 2.25 2.59
C HIS A 42 -16.47 1.27 2.79
N HIS A 43 -17.68 1.79 3.01
CA HIS A 43 -18.87 1.01 3.36
C HIS A 43 -18.64 -0.02 4.49
N GLY A 44 -17.96 0.41 5.56
CA GLY A 44 -17.67 -0.44 6.72
C GLY A 44 -16.63 -1.53 6.48
N LYS A 45 -15.98 -1.55 5.30
CA LYS A 45 -14.91 -2.49 4.97
C LYS A 45 -13.57 -1.77 4.91
N ARG A 46 -12.57 -2.32 5.61
CA ARG A 46 -11.17 -1.89 5.51
C ARG A 46 -10.69 -2.00 4.06
N GLN A 47 -10.06 -0.96 3.59
CA GLN A 47 -9.32 -0.87 2.34
C GLN A 47 -7.85 -0.67 2.69
N VAL A 48 -7.02 -1.66 2.41
CA VAL A 48 -5.57 -1.60 2.59
C VAL A 48 -4.96 -1.26 1.24
N VAL A 49 -4.24 -0.14 1.17
CA VAL A 49 -3.52 0.23 -0.04
C VAL A 49 -2.10 -0.28 0.07
N GLU A 50 -1.63 -1.02 -0.91
CA GLU A 50 -0.24 -1.46 -0.99
C GLU A 50 0.42 -0.85 -2.23
N VAL A 51 1.56 -0.19 -2.05
CA VAL A 51 2.38 0.38 -3.12
C VAL A 51 3.72 -0.32 -3.12
N ARG A 52 3.84 -1.35 -3.96
CA ARG A 52 4.98 -2.28 -3.92
C ARG A 52 6.04 -1.85 -4.92
N ALA A 53 7.26 -1.62 -4.48
CA ALA A 53 8.35 -1.31 -5.40
C ALA A 53 8.71 -2.54 -6.28
N LYS A 54 8.96 -2.29 -7.57
CA LYS A 54 9.48 -3.26 -8.56
C LYS A 54 10.67 -2.66 -9.31
N LYS A 55 11.39 -3.52 -10.04
CA LYS A 55 12.43 -3.11 -11.00
C LYS A 55 11.89 -2.11 -12.03
N TYR A 56 12.81 -1.41 -12.69
CA TYR A 56 12.47 -0.41 -13.72
C TYR A 56 11.67 0.78 -13.19
N SER A 57 11.93 1.17 -11.93
CA SER A 57 11.28 2.31 -11.26
C SER A 57 9.75 2.27 -11.39
N LEU A 58 9.17 1.12 -11.06
CA LEU A 58 7.73 0.86 -11.14
C LEU A 58 7.19 0.53 -9.75
N TRP A 59 6.04 1.08 -9.39
CA TRP A 59 5.32 0.80 -8.16
C TRP A 59 3.86 0.42 -8.46
N PRO A 60 3.55 -0.88 -8.61
CA PRO A 60 2.18 -1.33 -8.68
C PRO A 60 1.41 -1.01 -7.39
N ILE A 61 0.20 -0.49 -7.56
CA ILE A 61 -0.75 -0.19 -6.50
C ILE A 61 -1.76 -1.32 -6.41
N TYR A 62 -1.98 -1.81 -5.20
CA TYR A 62 -3.01 -2.79 -4.90
C TYR A 62 -3.98 -2.25 -3.85
N LEU A 63 -5.25 -2.56 -4.01
CA LEU A 63 -6.28 -2.33 -3.00
C LEU A 63 -6.79 -3.68 -2.52
N ASN A 64 -6.57 -4.01 -1.23
CA ASN A 64 -6.91 -5.31 -0.67
C ASN A 64 -6.39 -6.49 -1.53
N ASN A 65 -5.13 -6.42 -1.96
CA ASN A 65 -4.46 -7.36 -2.88
C ASN A 65 -4.95 -7.40 -4.34
N ALA A 66 -5.98 -6.62 -4.72
CA ALA A 66 -6.37 -6.46 -6.13
C ALA A 66 -5.52 -5.36 -6.78
N TYR A 67 -4.92 -5.62 -7.94
CA TYR A 67 -4.19 -4.59 -8.69
C TYR A 67 -5.17 -3.52 -9.17
N VAL A 68 -4.82 -2.24 -8.97
CA VAL A 68 -5.68 -1.10 -9.34
C VAL A 68 -4.95 -0.02 -10.14
N GLY A 69 -3.67 -0.22 -10.47
CA GLY A 69 -2.88 0.76 -11.20
C GLY A 69 -1.41 0.73 -10.84
N SER A 70 -0.65 1.68 -11.37
CA SER A 70 0.77 1.79 -11.07
C SER A 70 1.30 3.21 -11.14
N ILE A 71 2.40 3.46 -10.43
CA ILE A 71 3.22 4.66 -10.57
C ILE A 71 4.52 4.24 -11.23
N GLN A 72 4.99 5.01 -12.22
CA GLN A 72 6.27 4.79 -12.86
C GLN A 72 7.09 6.08 -12.87
N TYR A 73 8.38 5.96 -12.56
CA TYR A 73 9.31 7.07 -12.70
C TYR A 73 10.10 6.94 -14.00
N ASP A 74 9.92 7.90 -14.90
CA ASP A 74 10.68 8.01 -16.12
C ASP A 74 12.05 8.62 -15.81
N THR A 75 13.09 7.81 -16.01
CA THR A 75 14.47 8.21 -15.71
C THR A 75 15.05 9.21 -16.70
N PHE A 76 14.47 9.35 -17.90
CA PHE A 76 14.87 10.31 -18.91
C PHE A 76 14.25 11.69 -18.63
N THR A 77 12.93 11.75 -18.50
CA THR A 77 12.21 13.02 -18.25
C THR A 77 12.27 13.46 -16.79
N LYS A 78 12.66 12.57 -15.86
CA LYS A 78 12.68 12.79 -14.41
C LYS A 78 11.28 13.07 -13.84
N GLN A 79 10.25 12.50 -14.45
CA GLN A 79 8.85 12.71 -14.06
C GLN A 79 8.22 11.40 -13.59
N PHE A 80 7.26 11.54 -12.68
CA PHE A 80 6.38 10.45 -12.29
C PHE A 80 5.13 10.48 -13.16
N ASN A 81 4.81 9.33 -13.74
CA ASN A 81 3.55 9.07 -14.43
C ASN A 81 2.78 8.00 -13.66
N TYR A 82 1.47 7.96 -13.79
CA TYR A 82 0.66 6.91 -13.17
C TYR A 82 -0.57 6.57 -14.00
N ASP A 83 -1.06 5.36 -13.78
CA ASP A 83 -2.33 4.85 -14.27
C ASP A 83 -3.14 4.30 -13.10
N LEU A 84 -4.46 4.51 -13.12
CA LEU A 84 -5.41 3.89 -12.23
C LEU A 84 -6.50 3.21 -13.06
N ASP A 85 -7.03 2.11 -12.54
CA ASP A 85 -8.26 1.51 -13.07
C ASP A 85 -9.43 2.48 -12.85
N ASP A 86 -10.20 2.73 -13.90
CA ASP A 86 -11.35 3.66 -13.92
C ASP A 86 -12.37 3.37 -12.81
N ASN A 87 -12.44 2.13 -12.30
CA ASN A 87 -13.39 1.73 -11.27
C ASN A 87 -12.76 1.60 -9.87
N CYS A 88 -11.53 2.05 -9.66
CA CYS A 88 -10.89 1.96 -8.34
C CYS A 88 -11.39 3.05 -7.38
N LEU A 89 -11.23 2.80 -6.07
CA LEU A 89 -11.59 3.76 -5.03
C LEU A 89 -10.54 4.86 -4.81
N LEU A 90 -9.38 4.74 -5.46
CA LEU A 90 -8.29 5.69 -5.32
C LEU A 90 -8.50 6.86 -6.27
N THR A 91 -8.06 8.03 -5.83
CA THR A 91 -8.13 9.28 -6.60
C THR A 91 -6.72 9.79 -6.88
N ASP A 92 -6.62 10.77 -7.76
CA ASP A 92 -5.36 11.45 -8.08
C ASP A 92 -4.66 11.97 -6.82
N ASP A 93 -5.40 12.53 -5.86
CA ASP A 93 -4.85 13.02 -4.59
C ASP A 93 -4.14 11.92 -3.79
N HIS A 94 -4.70 10.71 -3.77
CA HIS A 94 -4.06 9.56 -3.13
C HIS A 94 -2.75 9.21 -3.84
N VAL A 95 -2.75 9.20 -5.17
CA VAL A 95 -1.55 8.88 -5.95
C VAL A 95 -0.47 9.94 -5.78
N GLN A 96 -0.82 11.23 -5.74
CA GLN A 96 0.13 12.31 -5.47
C GLN A 96 0.78 12.15 -4.09
N LYS A 97 0.00 11.77 -3.07
CA LYS A 97 0.54 11.45 -1.75
C LYS A 97 1.54 10.29 -1.83
N TYR A 98 1.25 9.22 -2.57
CA TYR A 98 2.18 8.10 -2.73
C TYR A 98 3.47 8.50 -3.46
N ILE A 99 3.37 9.34 -4.49
CA ILE A 99 4.55 9.89 -5.19
C ILE A 99 5.43 10.66 -4.21
N VAL A 100 4.85 11.49 -3.34
CA VAL A 100 5.61 12.22 -2.30
C VAL A 100 6.30 11.25 -1.34
N LEU A 101 5.64 10.17 -0.93
CA LEU A 101 6.24 9.14 -0.07
C LEU A 101 7.39 8.40 -0.77
N ILE A 102 7.28 8.11 -2.07
CA ILE A 102 8.36 7.55 -2.88
C ILE A 102 9.53 8.54 -2.95
N GLN A 103 9.27 9.81 -3.26
CA GLN A 103 10.31 10.86 -3.33
C GLN A 103 11.08 11.02 -2.02
N ARG A 104 10.41 10.86 -0.87
CA ARG A 104 11.02 10.91 0.47
C ARG A 104 11.75 9.62 0.86
N GLY A 105 11.58 8.53 0.10
CA GLY A 105 12.13 7.22 0.42
C GLY A 105 11.39 6.47 1.53
N GLU A 106 10.19 6.94 1.90
CA GLU A 106 9.29 6.26 2.83
C GLU A 106 8.68 5.01 2.19
N LEU A 107 8.37 5.10 0.88
CA LEU A 107 8.17 3.93 0.02
C LEU A 107 9.49 3.59 -0.68
N LYS A 108 9.84 2.30 -0.67
CA LYS A 108 11.15 1.83 -1.12
C LYS A 108 11.38 2.13 -2.59
N TRP A 109 12.64 2.45 -2.91
CA TRP A 109 13.16 2.35 -4.27
C TRP A 109 13.81 0.99 -4.44
N ILE A 110 13.42 0.25 -5.48
CA ILE A 110 14.26 -0.83 -5.98
C ILE A 110 15.19 -0.19 -7.00
N LYS A 111 16.44 0.06 -6.59
CA LYS A 111 17.48 0.41 -7.53
C LYS A 111 17.66 -0.78 -8.47
N ASP A 112 17.62 -0.53 -9.76
CA ASP A 112 18.14 -1.52 -10.71
C ASP A 112 19.64 -1.65 -10.41
N ASP A 113 20.06 -2.82 -9.94
CA ASP A 113 21.47 -3.20 -9.98
C ASP A 113 21.85 -3.24 -11.46
N MET A 114 22.34 -2.09 -11.95
CA MET A 114 23.07 -2.01 -13.22
C MET A 114 24.40 -2.73 -13.01
N ARG A 115 24.40 -4.04 -13.26
CA ARG A 115 25.62 -4.78 -13.58
C ARG A 115 26.00 -4.54 -15.03
#